data_AF-A0A7W9PGJ5-F1
#
_entry.id   AF-A0A7W9PGJ5-F1
#
_cell.length_a   1.000
_cell.length_b   1.000
_cell.length_c   1.000
_cell.angle_alpha   90.00
_cell.angle_beta   90.00
_cell.angle_gamma   90.00
#
_symmetry.space_group_name_H-M   'P 1'
#
loop_
_entity.id
_entity.type
_entity.pdbx_description
1 polymer ?
#
loop_
_entity_poly.entity_id
_entity_poly.type
_entity_poly.pdbx_seq_one_letter_code
_entity_poly.pdbx_strand_id
1 'polypeptide(L)'
;MSEDVMRHRGGGMDDDGNPVDSTDTPLSARAVAPGATAEYADRGRNGDTVEVSVYFYPAVDLVNEDELTVRGERYSIQVEQWRSPYTTRAGTVALCSVGKG
;
A
#
# COMPACT_ATOMS: atom_id res chain seq x y z
N MET A 1 3.32 14.27 -11.37
CA MET A 1 4.19 13.11 -11.51
C MET A 1 3.41 11.95 -10.94
N SER A 2 3.22 10.87 -11.70
CA SER A 2 2.69 9.61 -11.19
C SER A 2 3.85 8.62 -11.10
N GLU A 3 3.81 7.72 -10.13
CA GLU A 3 4.83 6.68 -9.92
C GLU A 3 4.23 5.31 -10.22
N ASP A 4 4.97 4.49 -10.95
CA ASP A 4 4.55 3.12 -11.25
C ASP A 4 4.83 2.22 -10.06
N VAL A 5 3.80 1.51 -9.61
CA VAL A 5 3.84 0.57 -8.50
C VAL A 5 3.15 -0.71 -8.92
N MET A 6 3.58 -1.85 -8.40
CA MET A 6 3.01 -3.14 -8.76
C MET A 6 2.28 -3.72 -7.56
N ARG A 7 0.96 -3.88 -7.66
CA ARG A 7 0.15 -4.58 -6.66
C ARG A 7 0.33 -6.07 -6.85
N HIS A 8 0.63 -6.77 -5.77
CA HIS A 8 0.57 -8.21 -5.68
C HIS A 8 -0.63 -8.58 -4.81
N ARG A 9 -1.61 -9.28 -5.39
CA ARG A 9 -2.76 -9.83 -4.68
C ARG A 9 -2.59 -11.35 -4.61
N GLY A 10 -2.59 -11.93 -3.41
CA GLY A 10 -2.29 -13.35 -3.22
C GLY A 10 -0.78 -13.63 -3.19
N GLY A 11 -0.36 -14.88 -3.41
CA GLY A 11 1.05 -15.29 -3.35
C GLY A 11 1.49 -15.89 -2.02
N GLY A 12 0.54 -16.28 -1.17
CA GLY A 12 0.77 -17.09 0.03
C GLY A 12 0.40 -18.56 -0.16
N MET A 13 0.49 -19.33 0.91
CA MET A 13 -0.24 -20.59 1.02
C MET A 13 -1.57 -20.32 1.70
N ASP A 14 -2.65 -20.88 1.16
CA ASP A 14 -3.94 -20.94 1.83
C ASP A 14 -3.85 -21.86 3.07
N ASP A 15 -4.88 -21.86 3.92
CA ASP A 15 -4.92 -22.66 5.16
C ASP A 15 -4.76 -24.18 4.88
N ASP A 16 -5.15 -24.60 3.67
CA ASP A 16 -5.01 -25.96 3.16
C ASP A 16 -3.61 -26.25 2.53
N GLY A 17 -2.67 -25.30 2.59
CA GLY A 17 -1.32 -25.43 2.04
C GLY A 17 -1.22 -25.27 0.51
N ASN A 18 -2.30 -24.83 -0.14
CA ASN A 18 -2.32 -24.59 -1.58
C ASN A 18 -1.70 -23.22 -1.91
N PRO A 19 -0.83 -23.12 -2.94
CA PRO A 19 -0.31 -21.84 -3.38
C PRO A 19 -1.47 -20.99 -3.93
N VAL A 20 -1.68 -19.82 -3.35
CA VAL A 20 -2.66 -18.84 -3.84
C VAL A 20 -2.03 -18.11 -5.02
N ASP A 21 -2.67 -18.14 -6.18
CA ASP A 21 -2.23 -17.41 -7.37
C ASP A 21 -1.95 -15.93 -7.03
N SER A 22 -0.68 -15.52 -7.17
CA SER A 22 -0.30 -14.12 -7.05
C SER A 22 -0.65 -13.40 -8.36
N THR A 23 -1.60 -12.48 -8.32
CA THR A 23 -1.88 -11.59 -9.44
C THR A 23 -1.07 -10.30 -9.27
N ASP A 24 -0.07 -10.09 -10.12
CA ASP A 24 0.56 -8.79 -10.28
C ASP A 24 -0.30 -7.86 -11.13
N THR A 25 -0.50 -6.64 -10.66
CA THR A 25 -1.26 -5.60 -11.38
C THR A 25 -0.47 -4.30 -11.33
N PRO A 26 -0.01 -3.77 -12.48
CA PRO A 26 0.62 -2.46 -12.50
C PRO A 26 -0.43 -1.40 -12.19
N LEU A 27 -0.13 -0.55 -11.21
CA LEU A 27 -0.93 0.60 -10.80
C LEU A 27 -0.09 1.87 -10.92
N SER A 28 -0.75 2.98 -11.20
CA SER A 28 -0.11 4.30 -11.19
C SER A 28 -0.48 5.03 -9.92
N ALA A 29 0.49 5.16 -9.01
CA ALA A 29 0.39 6.00 -7.85
C ALA A 29 0.37 7.48 -8.28
N ARG A 30 -0.46 8.27 -7.62
CA ARG A 30 -0.53 9.72 -7.83
C ARG A 30 0.66 10.44 -7.18
N ALA A 31 1.13 9.94 -6.04
CA ALA A 31 2.29 10.45 -5.34
C ALA A 31 2.83 9.40 -4.38
N VAL A 32 4.15 9.35 -4.20
CA VAL A 32 4.79 8.55 -3.17
C VAL A 32 5.52 9.48 -2.21
N ALA A 33 5.17 9.42 -0.93
CA ALA A 33 5.85 10.15 0.14
C ALA A 33 6.73 9.19 0.94
N PRO A 34 8.01 9.51 1.18
CA PRO A 34 8.84 8.74 2.08
C PRO A 34 8.40 8.95 3.53
N GLY A 35 8.28 7.86 4.28
CA GLY A 35 7.86 7.79 5.68
C GLY A 35 6.35 7.73 5.89
N ALA A 36 5.96 7.48 7.14
CA ALA A 36 4.62 7.80 7.61
C ALA A 36 4.46 9.33 7.64
N THR A 37 3.46 9.87 6.96
CA THR A 37 2.99 11.22 7.29
C THR A 37 2.67 11.28 8.78
N ALA A 38 2.93 12.41 9.45
CA ALA A 38 2.79 12.54 10.91
C ALA A 38 1.42 12.08 11.44
N GLU A 39 0.37 12.18 10.63
CA GLU A 39 -0.99 11.71 10.93
C GLU A 39 -1.13 10.18 11.00
N TYR A 40 -0.18 9.43 10.43
CA TYR A 40 -0.17 7.97 10.32
C TYR A 40 1.02 7.33 11.04
N ALA A 41 1.94 8.14 11.59
CA ALA A 41 3.10 7.67 12.36
C ALA A 41 2.66 6.88 13.61
N ASP A 42 1.59 7.32 14.29
CA ASP A 42 1.03 6.66 15.47
C ASP A 42 0.16 5.43 15.14
N ARG A 43 -0.06 5.13 13.85
CA ARG A 43 -0.95 4.04 13.40
C ARG A 43 -0.20 2.82 12.88
N GLY A 44 1.13 2.87 12.78
CA GLY A 44 1.95 1.67 12.60
C GLY A 44 1.64 0.68 13.72
N ARG A 45 1.03 -0.45 13.38
CA ARG A 45 0.63 -1.48 14.35
C ARG A 45 1.89 -1.94 15.09
N ASN A 46 1.96 -1.72 16.40
CA ASN A 46 2.85 -2.46 17.31
C ASN A 46 4.33 -2.55 16.87
N GLY A 47 4.93 -1.44 16.41
CA GLY A 47 6.35 -1.38 16.05
C GLY A 47 6.69 -1.47 14.55
N ASP A 48 5.69 -1.64 13.68
CA ASP A 48 5.89 -1.54 12.24
C ASP A 48 6.15 -0.08 11.82
N THR A 49 7.30 0.16 11.20
CA THR A 49 7.67 1.49 10.69
C THR A 49 7.16 1.62 9.26
N VAL A 50 6.24 2.55 9.03
CA VAL A 50 5.81 2.91 7.67
C VAL A 50 6.98 3.61 6.97
N GLU A 51 7.56 2.93 5.98
CA GLU A 51 8.69 3.45 5.21
C GLU A 51 8.24 4.34 4.06
N VAL A 52 7.08 4.05 3.48
CA VAL A 52 6.58 4.76 2.29
C VAL A 52 5.06 4.88 2.35
N SER A 53 4.52 6.04 2.02
CA SER A 53 3.08 6.27 1.86
C SER A 53 2.74 6.54 0.40
N VAL A 54 1.93 5.67 -0.20
CA VAL A 54 1.55 5.74 -1.62
C VAL A 54 0.12 6.24 -1.75
N TYR A 55 -0.07 7.37 -2.43
CA TYR A 55 -1.39 7.95 -2.67
C TYR A 55 -1.89 7.57 -4.05
N PHE A 56 -3.11 7.06 -4.13
CA PHE A 56 -3.80 6.72 -5.35
C PHE A 56 -4.99 7.66 -5.60
N TYR A 57 -5.15 8.05 -6.86
CA TYR A 57 -6.30 8.79 -7.33
C TYR A 57 -6.56 8.47 -8.82
N PRO A 58 -7.78 8.05 -9.21
CA PRO A 58 -8.98 7.84 -8.39
C PRO A 58 -8.81 6.74 -7.32
N ALA A 59 -9.77 6.63 -6.39
CA ALA A 59 -9.73 5.57 -5.38
C ALA A 59 -9.67 4.20 -6.08
N VAL A 60 -8.72 3.38 -5.62
CA VAL A 60 -8.48 2.03 -6.14
C VAL A 60 -8.94 1.00 -5.12
N ASP A 61 -9.37 -0.15 -5.61
CA ASP A 61 -9.68 -1.33 -4.81
C ASP A 61 -8.38 -2.03 -4.38
N LEU A 62 -7.78 -1.49 -3.33
CA LEU A 62 -6.67 -2.11 -2.60
C LEU A 62 -7.20 -2.65 -1.27
N VAL A 63 -6.65 -3.76 -0.81
CA VAL A 63 -6.93 -4.35 0.51
C VAL A 63 -5.66 -4.49 1.33
N ASN A 64 -5.79 -4.59 2.65
CA ASN A 64 -4.64 -4.74 3.57
C ASN A 64 -3.90 -6.08 3.42
N GLU A 65 -4.49 -7.04 2.70
CA GLU A 65 -3.88 -8.32 2.34
C GLU A 65 -3.08 -8.24 1.03
N ASP A 66 -3.19 -7.13 0.29
CA ASP A 66 -2.36 -6.89 -0.88
C ASP A 66 -0.94 -6.48 -0.43
N GLU A 67 0.02 -6.63 -1.34
CA GLU A 67 1.38 -6.10 -1.20
C GLU A 67 1.67 -5.15 -2.36
N LEU A 68 2.53 -4.14 -2.15
CA LEU A 68 2.96 -3.24 -3.21
C LEU A 68 4.47 -3.31 -3.39
N THR A 69 4.89 -3.51 -4.63
CA THR A 69 6.26 -3.29 -5.06
C THR A 69 6.41 -1.85 -5.53
N VAL A 70 7.19 -1.06 -4.79
CA VAL A 70 7.48 0.34 -5.07
C VAL A 70 8.99 0.46 -5.31
N ARG A 71 9.39 1.01 -6.46
CA ARG A 71 10.82 1.16 -6.83
C ARG A 71 11.64 -0.14 -6.78
N GLY A 72 10.98 -1.29 -6.95
CA GLY A 72 11.63 -2.61 -6.96
C GLY A 72 11.73 -3.28 -5.59
N GLU A 73 11.26 -2.63 -4.52
CA GLU A 73 11.13 -3.24 -3.19
C GLU A 73 9.67 -3.58 -2.88
N ARG A 74 9.45 -4.78 -2.35
CA ARG A 74 8.12 -5.29 -1.98
C ARG A 74 7.83 -4.94 -0.52
N TYR A 75 6.70 -4.29 -0.29
CA TYR A 75 6.24 -3.86 1.02
C TYR A 75 4.83 -4.38 1.29
N SER A 76 4.56 -4.70 2.55
CA SER A 76 3.19 -4.92 3.02
C SER A 76 2.47 -3.58 3.10
N ILE A 77 1.19 -3.55 2.74
CA ILE A 77 0.44 -2.29 2.70
C ILE A 77 -0.72 -2.27 3.67
N GLN A 78 -0.94 -1.12 4.29
CA GLN A 78 -2.16 -0.81 5.00
C GLN A 78 -2.97 0.21 4.19
N VAL A 79 -4.15 -0.21 3.75
CA VAL A 79 -5.00 0.58 2.86
C VAL A 79 -5.99 1.39 3.69
N GLU A 80 -5.94 2.70 3.49
CA GLU A 80 -6.87 3.64 4.11
C GLU A 80 -7.49 4.57 3.07
N GLN A 81 -8.68 5.07 3.38
CA GLN A 81 -9.29 6.14 2.60
C GLN A 81 -8.73 7.47 3.07
N TRP A 82 -8.17 8.24 2.14
CA TRP A 82 -7.75 9.62 2.41
C TRP A 82 -8.62 10.59 1.64
N ARG A 83 -8.75 11.81 2.16
CA ARG A 83 -9.46 12.89 1.48
C ARG A 83 -8.49 14.03 1.22
N SER A 84 -8.41 14.46 -0.03
CA SER A 84 -7.56 15.60 -0.41
C SER A 84 -8.03 16.87 0.30
N PRO A 85 -7.16 17.53 1.09
CA PRO A 85 -7.52 18.78 1.77
C PRO A 85 -7.73 19.94 0.77
N TYR A 86 -7.13 19.86 -0.42
CA TYR A 86 -7.20 20.92 -1.43
C TYR A 86 -8.37 20.79 -2.40
N THR A 87 -8.94 19.59 -2.55
CA THR A 87 -9.89 19.31 -3.64
C THR A 87 -11.11 18.51 -3.21
N THR A 88 -11.24 18.18 -1.92
CA THR A 88 -12.40 17.45 -1.33
C THR A 88 -12.61 16.03 -1.87
N ARG A 89 -11.76 15.59 -2.81
CA ARG A 89 -11.74 14.29 -3.46
C ARG A 89 -11.31 13.20 -2.47
N ALA A 90 -12.01 12.08 -2.47
CA ALA A 90 -11.55 10.87 -1.81
C ALA A 90 -10.57 10.12 -2.71
N GLY A 91 -9.54 9.55 -2.12
CA GLY A 91 -8.60 8.65 -2.76
C GLY A 91 -8.23 7.53 -1.80
N THR A 92 -7.34 6.66 -2.27
CA THR A 92 -6.82 5.56 -1.46
C THR A 92 -5.37 5.88 -1.10
N VAL A 93 -4.98 5.69 0.16
CA VAL A 93 -3.59 5.77 0.61
C VAL A 93 -3.18 4.37 1.05
N ALA A 94 -2.06 3.89 0.54
CA ALA A 94 -1.44 2.64 0.94
C ALA A 94 -0.17 2.98 1.73
N LEU A 95 -0.21 2.71 3.03
CA LEU A 95 0.94 2.84 3.92
C LEU A 95 1.77 1.57 3.79
N CYS A 96 2.91 1.68 3.13
CA CYS A 96 3.85 0.60 2.93
C CYS A 96 4.75 0.48 4.16
N SER A 97 4.74 -0.67 4.81
CA SER A 97 5.65 -1.01 5.91
C SER A 97 6.46 -2.26 5.58
N VAL A 98 7.70 -2.28 6.07
CA VAL A 98 8.51 -3.51 6.06
C VAL A 98 8.20 -4.24 7.35
N GLY A 99 7.30 -5.22 7.27
CA GLY A 99 7.09 -6.16 8.35
C GLY A 99 8.38 -6.91 8.61
N LYS A 100 9.07 -6.61 9.72
CA LYS A 100 10.04 -7.54 10.30
C LYS A 100 9.24 -8.70 10.90
N GLY A 101 8.97 -9.72 10.09
CA GLY A 101 8.62 -11.05 10.59
C GLY A 101 9.67 -11.58 11.56
#